data_AF-A0A7K1CA63-F1
#
_entry.id   AF-A0A7K1CA63-F1
#
_cell.length_a   1.000
_cell.length_b   1.000
_cell.length_c   1.000
_cell.angle_alpha   90.00
_cell.angle_beta   90.00
_cell.angle_gamma   90.00
#
_symmetry.space_group_name_H-M   'P 1'
#
loop_
_entity.id
_entity.type
_entity.pdbx_description
1 polymer ?
#
loop_
_entity_poly.entity_id
_entity_poly.type
_entity_poly.pdbx_seq_one_letter_code
_entity_poly.pdbx_strand_id
1 'polypeptide(L)'
;MAVLLGGLLSGFLGLAMFHSPAKAADYALRIQVKEQSRDANGKTDNQPVAGVTVTVTDADGNEVGTGETDEEGVALVPVPDRGDYTVTLDESTLPDGQTLDAKSPAVQNVTKDSFVTTTKIINFFTGESQSES
;
A
#
# COMPACT_ATOMS: atom_id res chain seq x y z
N MET A 1 -68.32 21.65 5.10
CA MET A 1 -68.25 20.66 6.18
C MET A 1 -66.94 19.90 6.01
N ALA A 2 -65.88 20.25 6.74
CA ALA A 2 -65.58 19.84 8.12
C ALA A 2 -65.10 18.37 8.20
N VAL A 3 -63.79 18.09 8.10
CA VAL A 3 -62.70 17.90 9.11
C VAL A 3 -62.43 16.41 9.42
N LEU A 4 -61.14 16.10 9.62
CA LEU A 4 -60.51 15.06 10.47
C LEU A 4 -60.05 13.77 9.75
N LEU A 5 -58.99 13.06 10.16
CA LEU A 5 -57.72 13.27 10.88
C LEU A 5 -57.08 11.86 10.95
N GLY A 6 -55.76 11.74 10.78
CA GLY A 6 -54.97 10.53 11.06
C GLY A 6 -54.67 9.71 9.81
N GLY A 7 -53.46 9.25 9.52
CA GLY A 7 -52.21 9.20 10.25
C GLY A 7 -51.47 7.95 9.76
N LEU A 8 -50.24 8.08 9.24
CA LEU A 8 -49.26 6.99 9.28
C LEU A 8 -47.88 7.53 8.91
N LEU A 9 -47.03 7.63 9.92
CA LEU A 9 -45.59 7.79 9.81
C LEU A 9 -45.03 6.40 9.45
N SER A 10 -44.66 6.14 8.19
CA SER A 10 -43.96 4.90 7.81
C SER A 10 -43.24 5.04 6.47
N GLY A 11 -41.93 4.82 6.48
CA GLY A 11 -41.16 4.54 5.26
C GLY A 11 -39.85 5.30 5.10
N PHE A 12 -39.03 5.40 6.16
CA PHE A 12 -37.61 5.68 6.02
C PHE A 12 -36.95 4.44 5.39
N LEU A 13 -37.04 4.30 4.06
CA LEU A 13 -36.39 3.21 3.32
C LEU A 13 -34.90 3.53 3.24
N GLY A 14 -34.18 3.03 4.25
CA GLY A 14 -32.74 3.20 4.40
C GLY A 14 -31.97 2.53 3.27
N LEU A 15 -31.21 3.34 2.53
CA LEU A 15 -29.93 2.91 2.02
C LEU A 15 -28.88 3.45 3.00
N ALA A 16 -28.70 2.72 4.10
CA ALA A 16 -27.53 2.91 4.95
C ALA A 16 -26.31 2.59 4.10
N MET A 17 -25.61 3.63 3.65
CA MET A 17 -24.23 3.46 3.23
C MET A 17 -23.46 3.03 4.48
N PHE A 18 -23.22 1.73 4.60
CA PHE A 18 -22.13 1.21 5.41
C PHE A 18 -20.83 1.67 4.74
N HIS A 19 -20.50 2.96 4.90
CA HIS A 19 -19.10 3.33 4.90
C HIS A 19 -18.58 2.78 6.21
N SER A 20 -18.02 1.58 6.15
CA SER A 20 -17.23 1.01 7.23
C SER A 20 -16.37 2.13 7.79
N PRO A 21 -16.32 2.34 9.13
CA PRO A 21 -15.24 3.13 9.66
C PRO A 21 -13.99 2.42 9.16
N ALA A 22 -13.21 3.08 8.30
CA ALA A 22 -11.83 2.69 8.09
C ALA A 22 -11.29 2.63 9.51
N LYS A 23 -11.16 1.40 10.04
CA LYS A 23 -10.59 1.14 11.35
C LYS A 23 -9.33 1.97 11.34
N ALA A 24 -9.24 2.95 12.24
CA ALA A 24 -8.02 3.71 12.39
C ALA A 24 -6.95 2.68 12.65
N ALA A 25 -6.19 2.36 11.61
CA ALA A 25 -5.17 1.36 11.70
C ALA A 25 -4.08 2.01 12.53
N ASP A 26 -3.98 1.56 13.78
CA ASP A 26 -2.92 2.04 14.67
C ASP A 26 -1.55 1.69 14.09
N TYR A 27 -1.49 0.68 13.20
CA TYR A 27 -0.30 0.25 12.50
C TYR A 27 -0.36 0.54 11.00
N ALA A 28 0.79 0.79 10.40
CA ALA A 28 0.90 0.99 8.96
C ALA A 28 2.21 0.46 8.39
N LEU A 29 2.17 -0.03 7.16
CA LEU A 29 3.34 -0.31 6.34
C LEU A 29 3.58 0.89 5.43
N ARG A 30 4.74 1.51 5.56
CA ARG A 30 5.22 2.58 4.68
C ARG A 30 6.19 1.98 3.67
N ILE A 31 5.72 1.74 2.46
CA ILE A 31 6.51 1.27 1.35
C ILE A 31 7.16 2.49 0.69
N GLN A 32 8.46 2.46 0.44
CA GLN A 32 9.20 3.47 -0.30
C GLN A 32 9.86 2.80 -1.50
N VAL A 33 9.53 3.23 -2.70
CA VAL A 33 10.11 2.74 -3.96
C VAL A 33 11.05 3.79 -4.50
N LYS A 34 12.30 3.37 -4.74
CA LYS A 34 13.38 4.24 -5.24
C LYS A 34 14.11 3.57 -6.39
N GLU A 35 14.27 4.28 -7.48
CA GLU A 35 15.08 3.89 -8.62
C GLU A 35 16.55 4.15 -8.32
N GLN A 36 17.31 3.07 -8.15
CA GLN A 36 18.74 3.07 -7.91
C GLN A 36 19.50 3.04 -9.25
N SER A 37 19.76 4.21 -9.81
CA SER A 37 20.60 4.33 -11.01
C SER A 37 22.07 4.56 -10.65
N ARG A 38 23.00 4.17 -11.52
CA ARG A 38 24.40 4.58 -11.44
C ARG A 38 24.69 5.57 -12.55
N ASP A 39 25.19 6.75 -12.17
CA ASP A 39 25.66 7.72 -13.15
C ASP A 39 26.96 7.24 -13.85
N ALA A 40 27.35 7.94 -14.91
CA ALA A 40 28.59 7.66 -15.66
C ALA A 40 29.87 7.81 -14.82
N ASN A 41 29.78 8.40 -13.62
CA ASN A 41 30.89 8.59 -12.68
C ASN A 41 30.90 7.50 -11.58
N GLY A 42 29.99 6.53 -11.62
CA GLY A 42 29.85 5.47 -10.63
C GLY A 42 29.16 5.90 -9.33
N LYS A 43 28.52 7.07 -9.30
CA LYS A 43 27.72 7.54 -8.18
C LYS A 43 26.34 6.88 -8.23
N THR A 44 25.94 6.29 -7.11
CA THR A 44 24.57 5.78 -6.94
C THR A 44 23.63 6.96 -6.73
N ASP A 45 22.63 7.04 -7.59
CA ASP A 45 21.52 7.98 -7.53
C ASP A 45 20.26 7.21 -7.14
N ASN A 46 19.42 7.79 -6.26
CA ASN A 46 18.18 7.15 -5.81
C ASN A 46 17.01 8.10 -6.06
N GLN A 47 16.25 7.84 -7.12
CA GLN A 47 15.09 8.65 -7.51
C GLN A 47 13.81 8.06 -6.94
N PRO A 48 12.90 8.84 -6.33
CA PRO A 48 11.60 8.33 -5.92
C PRO A 48 10.76 7.88 -7.12
N VAL A 49 9.97 6.81 -6.95
CA VAL A 49 9.18 6.19 -8.03
C VAL A 49 7.70 6.18 -7.67
N ALA A 50 6.93 7.02 -8.34
CA ALA A 50 5.49 7.16 -8.18
C ALA A 50 4.69 6.22 -9.10
N GLY A 51 3.43 5.97 -8.76
CA GLY A 51 2.46 5.23 -9.58
C GLY A 51 2.57 3.71 -9.47
N VAL A 52 3.31 3.21 -8.47
CA VAL A 52 3.53 1.77 -8.29
C VAL A 52 2.50 1.22 -7.32
N THR A 53 1.75 0.23 -7.77
CA THR A 53 0.78 -0.48 -6.94
C THR A 53 1.48 -1.49 -6.05
N VAL A 54 1.11 -1.48 -4.77
CA VAL A 54 1.57 -2.43 -3.76
C VAL A 54 0.37 -3.07 -3.07
N THR A 55 0.46 -4.38 -2.87
CA THR A 55 -0.56 -5.20 -2.23
C THR A 55 0.03 -5.80 -0.97
N VAL A 56 -0.64 -5.61 0.16
CA VAL A 56 -0.23 -6.18 1.44
C VAL A 56 -1.16 -7.33 1.77
N THR A 57 -0.57 -8.50 1.93
CA THR A 57 -1.26 -9.71 2.38
C THR A 57 -0.81 -10.08 3.78
N ASP A 58 -1.66 -10.74 4.55
CA ASP A 58 -1.29 -11.33 5.85
C ASP A 58 -0.56 -12.68 5.65
N ALA A 59 -0.12 -13.29 6.75
CA ALA A 59 0.50 -14.61 6.73
C ALA A 59 -0.43 -15.75 6.28
N ASP A 60 -1.74 -15.54 6.38
CA ASP A 60 -2.77 -16.47 5.93
C ASP A 60 -3.08 -16.30 4.42
N GLY A 61 -2.50 -15.30 3.77
CA GLY A 61 -2.68 -14.97 2.36
C GLY A 61 -3.90 -14.09 2.06
N ASN A 62 -4.56 -13.53 3.07
CA ASN A 62 -5.65 -12.58 2.87
C ASN A 62 -5.09 -11.18 2.56
N GLU A 63 -5.69 -10.51 1.58
CA GLU A 63 -5.38 -9.11 1.29
C GLU A 63 -5.86 -8.22 2.44
N VAL A 64 -4.90 -7.56 3.09
CA VAL A 64 -5.14 -6.62 4.19
C VAL A 64 -5.44 -5.24 3.63
N GLY A 65 -4.74 -4.88 2.56
CA GLY A 65 -4.95 -3.63 1.85
C GLY A 65 -4.00 -3.46 0.68
N THR A 66 -4.33 -2.50 -0.16
CA THR A 66 -3.53 -2.08 -1.31
C THR A 66 -3.19 -0.60 -1.16
N GLY A 67 -2.08 -0.20 -1.77
CA GLY A 67 -1.62 1.18 -1.81
C GLY A 67 -0.96 1.48 -3.14
N GLU A 68 -0.91 2.75 -3.50
CA GLU A 68 -0.17 3.23 -4.68
C GLU A 68 0.90 4.21 -4.19
N THR A 69 2.08 4.17 -4.81
CA THR A 69 3.15 5.12 -4.46
C THR A 69 2.86 6.51 -5.00
N ASP A 70 3.09 7.52 -4.18
CA ASP A 70 2.94 8.93 -4.54
C ASP A 70 4.18 9.51 -5.23
N GLU A 71 4.19 10.83 -5.50
CA GLU A 71 5.31 11.57 -6.11
C GLU A 71 6.64 11.45 -5.34
N GLU A 72 6.59 11.12 -4.04
CA GLU A 72 7.77 10.86 -3.21
C GLU A 72 8.21 9.38 -3.28
N GLY A 73 7.51 8.57 -4.08
CA GLY A 73 7.68 7.12 -4.20
C GLY A 73 7.21 6.39 -2.95
N VAL A 74 6.28 6.95 -2.19
CA VAL A 74 5.84 6.41 -0.91
C VAL A 74 4.40 5.90 -1.01
N ALA A 75 4.17 4.67 -0.59
CA ALA A 75 2.83 4.12 -0.37
C ALA A 75 2.64 3.82 1.11
N LEU A 76 1.50 4.19 1.67
CA LEU A 76 1.16 3.91 3.07
C LEU A 76 -0.05 2.98 3.13
N VAL A 77 0.16 1.76 3.59
CA VAL A 77 -0.88 0.75 3.72
C VAL A 77 -1.20 0.55 5.20
N PRO A 78 -2.38 0.99 5.68
CA PRO A 78 -2.82 0.76 7.04
C PRO A 78 -3.07 -0.74 7.30
N VAL A 79 -2.61 -1.25 8.43
CA VAL A 79 -2.82 -2.65 8.85
C VAL A 79 -3.47 -2.71 10.24
N PRO A 80 -4.41 -3.64 10.48
CA PRO A 80 -5.21 -3.64 11.71
C PRO A 80 -4.38 -3.97 12.96
N ASP A 81 -3.37 -4.82 12.82
CA ASP A 81 -2.55 -5.33 13.92
C ASP A 81 -1.07 -5.38 13.49
N ARG A 82 -0.18 -5.61 14.44
CA ARG A 82 1.20 -6.01 14.12
C ARG A 82 1.22 -7.53 13.91
N GLY A 83 1.55 -7.95 12.72
CA GLY A 83 1.53 -9.35 12.30
C GLY A 83 2.62 -9.62 11.30
N ASP A 84 2.65 -10.86 10.83
CA ASP A 84 3.46 -11.24 9.70
C ASP A 84 2.67 -10.87 8.42
N TYR A 85 3.25 -9.99 7.61
CA TYR A 85 2.67 -9.45 6.40
C TYR A 85 3.62 -9.69 5.22
N THR A 86 3.05 -9.78 4.03
CA THR A 86 3.76 -9.93 2.78
C THR A 86 3.37 -8.78 1.87
N VAL A 87 4.32 -7.88 1.62
CA VAL A 87 4.16 -6.76 0.72
C VAL A 87 4.57 -7.21 -0.67
N THR A 88 3.64 -7.18 -1.61
CA THR A 88 3.85 -7.54 -3.01
C THR A 88 3.73 -6.28 -3.86
N LEU A 89 4.78 -5.93 -4.55
CA LEU A 89 4.81 -4.81 -5.49
C LEU A 89 4.45 -5.31 -6.89
N ASP A 90 3.56 -4.60 -7.57
CA ASP A 90 3.15 -4.95 -8.93
C ASP A 90 4.09 -4.31 -9.96
N GLU A 91 4.95 -5.14 -10.56
CA GLU A 91 5.92 -4.72 -11.57
C GLU A 91 5.27 -4.19 -12.85
N SER A 92 4.03 -4.58 -13.14
CA SER A 92 3.31 -4.12 -14.35
C SER A 92 2.87 -2.66 -14.22
N THR A 93 2.80 -2.17 -12.98
CA THR A 93 2.48 -0.77 -12.67
C THR A 93 3.71 0.11 -12.55
N LEU A 94 4.91 -0.46 -12.70
CA LEU A 94 6.14 0.33 -12.76
C LEU A 94 6.13 1.23 -14.01
N PRO A 95 6.57 2.49 -13.88
CA PRO A 95 6.69 3.39 -15.02
C PRO A 95 7.71 2.85 -16.05
N ASP A 96 7.45 3.13 -17.33
CA ASP A 96 8.28 2.66 -18.45
C ASP A 96 9.77 2.98 -18.24
N GLY A 97 10.62 1.96 -18.38
CA GLY A 97 12.06 2.06 -18.19
C GLY A 97 12.54 1.75 -16.78
N GLN A 98 11.65 1.35 -15.87
CA GLN A 98 12.01 0.81 -14.56
C GLN A 98 11.75 -0.69 -14.47
N THR A 99 12.66 -1.40 -13.84
CA THR A 99 12.55 -2.83 -13.53
C THR A 99 12.92 -3.04 -12.08
N LEU A 100 12.31 -4.02 -11.40
CA LEU A 100 12.72 -4.32 -10.03
C LEU A 100 14.18 -4.75 -9.97
N ASP A 101 14.87 -4.27 -8.95
CA ASP A 101 16.24 -4.64 -8.67
C ASP A 101 16.27 -6.06 -8.08
N ALA A 102 17.19 -6.92 -8.53
CA ALA A 102 17.33 -8.27 -7.97
C ALA A 102 17.66 -8.27 -6.45
N LYS A 103 18.19 -7.17 -5.91
CA LYS A 103 18.41 -6.99 -4.46
C LYS A 103 17.12 -6.68 -3.69
N SER A 104 16.06 -6.24 -4.37
CA SER A 104 14.77 -5.91 -3.79
C SER A 104 13.67 -6.72 -4.47
N PRO A 105 13.38 -7.95 -4.03
CA PRO A 105 12.32 -8.73 -4.63
C PRO A 105 10.98 -8.00 -4.53
N ALA A 106 10.12 -8.21 -5.53
CA ALA A 106 8.74 -7.70 -5.59
C ALA A 106 7.95 -8.05 -4.33
N VAL A 107 8.30 -9.18 -3.72
CA VAL A 107 7.70 -9.68 -2.50
C VAL A 107 8.66 -9.45 -1.33
N GLN A 108 8.23 -8.66 -0.34
CA GLN A 108 8.92 -8.41 0.91
C GLN A 108 8.12 -8.95 2.07
N ASN A 109 8.70 -9.88 2.83
CA ASN A 109 8.08 -10.39 4.04
C ASN A 109 8.44 -9.48 5.23
N VAL A 110 7.42 -8.96 5.89
CA VAL A 110 7.52 -8.13 7.08
C VAL A 110 7.02 -8.95 8.25
N THR A 111 7.88 -9.28 9.20
CA THR A 111 7.46 -9.99 10.40
C THR A 111 6.93 -9.05 11.47
N LYS A 112 6.17 -9.56 12.43
CA LYS A 112 5.68 -8.75 13.57
C LYS A 112 6.81 -8.10 14.38
N ASP A 113 7.94 -8.80 14.54
CA ASP A 113 9.13 -8.32 15.27
C ASP A 113 9.83 -7.17 14.54
N SER A 114 9.55 -7.06 13.25
CA SER A 114 10.06 -6.04 12.36
C SER A 114 9.38 -4.68 12.57
N PHE A 115 8.26 -4.62 13.29
CA PHE A 115 7.57 -3.39 13.69
C PHE A 115 8.23 -2.78 14.95
N VAL A 116 9.25 -1.94 14.75
CA VAL A 116 9.90 -1.19 15.85
C VAL A 116 8.97 -0.09 16.39
N THR A 117 8.10 0.46 15.54
CA THR A 117 7.09 1.47 15.88
C THR A 117 5.73 1.07 15.32
N THR A 118 4.73 1.94 15.43
CA THR A 118 3.43 1.77 14.76
C THR A 118 3.56 1.72 13.23
N THR A 119 4.56 2.39 12.66
CA THR A 119 4.82 2.33 11.23
C THR A 119 6.10 1.55 10.93
N LYS A 120 6.03 0.59 10.02
CA LYS A 120 7.21 -0.08 9.46
C LYS A 120 7.52 0.49 8.08
N ILE A 121 8.75 0.97 7.89
CA ILE A 121 9.26 1.41 6.59
C ILE A 121 9.89 0.22 5.85
N ILE A 122 9.50 0.02 4.59
CA ILE A 122 10.06 -0.96 3.66
C ILE A 122 10.63 -0.17 2.48
N ASN A 123 11.90 -0.38 2.16
CA ASN A 123 12.51 0.26 0.98
C ASN A 123 12.61 -0.78 -0.12
N PHE A 124 12.05 -0.47 -1.28
CA PHE A 124 12.23 -1.17 -2.53
C PHE A 124 13.14 -0.34 -3.41
N PHE A 125 14.14 -1.00 -3.97
CA PHE A 125 14.99 -0.41 -4.99
C PHE A 125 14.59 -0.99 -6.35
N THR A 126 14.36 -0.12 -7.33
CA THR A 126 14.20 -0.47 -8.75
C THR A 126 15.49 -0.07 -9.48
N GLY A 127 15.76 -0.64 -10.64
CA GLY A 127 16.89 -0.25 -11.50
C GLY A 127 17.84 -1.38 -11.87
N GLU A 128 18.77 -1.05 -12.77
CA GLU A 128 19.76 -1.98 -13.30
C GLU A 128 20.83 -2.36 -12.25
N SER A 129 20.45 -3.13 -11.22
CA SER A 129 21.43 -4.06 -10.67
C SER A 129 21.68 -5.11 -11.72
N GLN A 130 22.74 -4.90 -12.48
CA GLN A 130 23.55 -5.92 -13.16
C GLN A 130 23.15 -7.32 -12.71
N SER A 131 22.19 -7.92 -13.43
CA SER A 131 22.05 -9.38 -13.45
C SER A 131 23.29 -9.84 -14.20
N GLU A 132 24.39 -9.96 -13.46
CA GLU A 132 25.64 -10.45 -14.01
C GLU A 132 25.36 -11.85 -14.57
N SER A 133 25.76 -12.00 -15.84
CA SER A 133 25.31 -13.01 -16.80
C SER A 133 25.70 -14.45 -16.48
#